data_AF-A0A0D2JJR0-F1
#
_entry.id   AF-A0A0D2JJR0-F1
#
_cell.length_a   1.000
_cell.length_b   1.000
_cell.length_c   1.000
_cell.angle_alpha   90.00
_cell.angle_beta   90.00
_cell.angle_gamma   90.00
#
_symmetry.space_group_name_H-M   'P 1'
#
loop_
_entity.id
_entity.type
_entity.pdbx_description
1 polymer ?
#
loop_
_entity_poly.entity_id
_entity_poly.type
_entity_poly.pdbx_seq_one_letter_code
_entity_poly.pdbx_strand_id
1 'polypeptide(L)'
;MQPIGPLPSDTYRTASLLLKLLPDDLVPVVLDMAEFWHDAPLASTTKEVHVTERNAGQPYLIAELLPVFPARGLRSLTFTVTSRDQGHSWDRHWHGTYEHSWTWFEVALLPSDSDNRTNDTGIKSPIPGKRIITNVHASNEYRTHVVRWSYNDDEEETRKLVRSIRAGQKIAITVWARFPAWVNNVRSARIDCQVNAVRKI
;
A
#
# COMPACT_ATOMS: atom_id res chain seq x y z
N MET A 1 6.45 0.86 15.73
CA MET A 1 5.62 -0.32 15.39
C MET A 1 6.56 -1.40 14.85
N GLN A 2 6.39 -2.65 15.28
CA GLN A 2 7.30 -3.76 14.94
C GLN A 2 7.13 -4.19 13.47
N PRO A 3 8.16 -4.77 12.84
CA PRO A 3 8.02 -5.41 11.54
C PRO A 3 6.96 -6.54 11.63
N ILE A 4 6.18 -6.67 10.56
CA ILE A 4 5.15 -7.71 10.36
C ILE A 4 5.82 -9.06 10.06
N GLY A 5 6.97 -9.06 9.40
CA GLY A 5 7.76 -10.21 9.01
C GLY A 5 9.14 -10.30 9.69
N PRO A 6 9.88 -11.40 9.46
CA PRO A 6 11.23 -11.59 9.97
C PRO A 6 12.20 -10.51 9.48
N LEU A 7 13.23 -10.24 10.28
CA LEU A 7 14.33 -9.38 9.84
C LEU A 7 15.07 -10.04 8.67
N PRO A 8 15.71 -9.24 7.79
CA PRO A 8 16.53 -9.78 6.72
C PRO A 8 17.59 -10.77 7.24
N SER A 9 18.25 -10.43 8.37
CA SER A 9 19.25 -11.29 9.03
C SER A 9 18.70 -12.67 9.41
N ASP A 10 17.48 -12.71 9.94
CA ASP A 10 16.83 -13.95 10.35
C ASP A 10 16.47 -14.79 9.12
N THR A 11 16.06 -14.12 8.04
CA THR A 11 15.74 -14.78 6.78
C THR A 11 16.97 -15.44 6.14
N TYR A 12 18.09 -14.72 6.09
CA TYR A 12 19.35 -15.30 5.61
C TYR A 12 19.88 -16.42 6.51
N ARG A 13 19.73 -16.27 7.84
CA ARG A 13 20.13 -17.31 8.79
C ARG A 13 19.30 -18.58 8.61
N THR A 14 17.97 -18.46 8.50
CA THR A 14 17.08 -19.60 8.25
C THR A 14 17.41 -20.27 6.92
N ALA A 15 17.65 -19.49 5.85
CA ALA A 15 18.09 -20.03 4.57
C ALA A 15 19.40 -20.82 4.70
N SER A 16 20.39 -20.28 5.41
CA SER A 16 21.68 -20.95 5.64
C SER A 16 21.54 -22.26 6.42
N LEU A 17 20.60 -22.33 7.37
CA LEU A 17 20.32 -23.58 8.09
C LEU A 17 19.62 -24.61 7.20
N LEU A 18 18.66 -24.18 6.38
CA LEU A 18 17.95 -25.06 5.46
C LEU A 18 18.88 -25.61 4.36
N LEU A 19 19.85 -24.83 3.89
CA LEU A 19 20.86 -25.27 2.91
C LEU A 19 21.76 -26.42 3.42
N LYS A 20 21.80 -26.66 4.73
CA LYS A 20 22.50 -27.82 5.30
C LYS A 20 21.71 -29.12 5.20
N LEU A 21 20.40 -29.02 4.95
CA LEU A 21 19.44 -30.13 5.00
C LEU A 21 18.74 -30.38 3.67
N LEU A 22 18.64 -29.35 2.82
CA LEU A 22 17.90 -29.35 1.57
C LEU A 22 18.79 -28.89 0.41
N PRO A 23 18.53 -29.37 -0.82
CA PRO A 23 19.08 -28.79 -2.04
C PRO A 23 18.84 -27.28 -2.12
N ASP A 24 19.78 -26.57 -2.72
CA ASP A 24 19.74 -25.12 -2.94
C ASP A 24 18.47 -24.67 -3.69
N ASP A 25 17.98 -25.46 -4.64
CA ASP A 25 16.74 -25.18 -5.36
C ASP A 25 15.47 -25.25 -4.50
N LEU A 26 15.47 -26.07 -3.44
CA LEU A 26 14.30 -26.24 -2.58
C LEU A 26 14.18 -25.16 -1.51
N VAL A 27 15.30 -24.60 -1.04
CA VAL A 27 15.28 -23.61 0.04
C VAL A 27 14.44 -22.37 -0.30
N PRO A 28 14.59 -21.72 -1.47
CA PRO A 28 13.74 -20.60 -1.86
C PRO A 28 12.27 -20.98 -1.96
N VAL A 29 11.95 -22.20 -2.41
CA VAL A 29 10.56 -22.68 -2.52
C VAL A 29 9.94 -22.87 -1.14
N VAL A 30 10.66 -23.51 -0.21
CA VAL A 30 10.20 -23.72 1.16
C VAL A 30 9.97 -22.39 1.88
N LEU A 31 10.91 -21.45 1.76
CA LEU A 31 10.76 -20.11 2.37
C LEU A 31 9.56 -19.34 1.76
N ASP A 32 9.36 -19.45 0.45
CA ASP A 32 8.25 -18.82 -0.25
C ASP A 32 6.90 -19.41 0.16
N MET A 33 6.82 -20.74 0.31
CA MET A 33 5.62 -21.44 0.78
C MET A 33 5.31 -21.19 2.26
N ALA A 34 6.34 -20.98 3.08
CA ALA A 34 6.20 -20.66 4.49
C ALA A 34 5.86 -19.19 4.75
N GLU A 35 5.66 -18.38 3.69
CA GLU A 35 5.52 -16.92 3.75
C GLU A 35 6.65 -16.24 4.56
N PHE A 36 7.85 -16.84 4.55
CA PHE A 36 9.00 -16.35 5.30
C PHE A 36 9.73 -15.28 4.49
N TRP A 37 9.04 -14.16 4.32
CA TRP A 37 9.48 -13.00 3.55
C TRP A 37 9.97 -11.90 4.48
N HIS A 38 10.99 -11.15 4.07
CA HIS A 38 11.45 -10.03 4.88
C HIS A 38 10.65 -8.77 4.54
N ASP A 39 10.40 -7.95 5.56
CA ASP A 39 9.76 -6.65 5.38
C ASP A 39 10.75 -5.62 4.85
N ALA A 40 10.30 -4.83 3.88
CA ALA A 40 11.02 -3.67 3.39
C ALA A 40 10.10 -2.44 3.45
N PRO A 41 10.43 -1.42 4.28
CA PRO A 41 9.70 -0.16 4.26
C PRO A 41 9.96 0.58 2.95
N LEU A 42 8.91 1.02 2.26
CA LEU A 42 9.04 1.74 1.01
C LEU A 42 8.97 3.26 1.21
N ALA A 43 7.92 3.74 1.89
CA ALA A 43 7.76 5.16 2.17
C ALA A 43 6.85 5.39 3.38
N SER A 44 7.05 6.49 4.08
CA SER A 44 6.16 6.92 5.15
C SER A 44 6.12 8.44 5.25
N THR A 45 4.98 8.99 5.65
CA THR A 45 4.80 10.41 5.92
C THR A 45 3.91 10.61 7.14
N THR A 46 4.21 11.65 7.91
CA THR A 46 3.42 12.14 9.05
C THR A 46 2.90 13.56 8.82
N LYS A 47 2.98 14.04 7.57
CA LYS A 47 2.49 15.36 7.21
C LYS A 47 0.96 15.34 7.21
N GLU A 48 0.34 16.14 8.07
CA GLU A 48 -1.11 16.23 8.09
C GLU A 48 -1.63 16.96 6.84
N VAL A 49 -2.72 16.46 6.26
CA VAL A 49 -3.38 17.08 5.11
C VAL A 49 -4.90 17.02 5.26
N HIS A 50 -5.56 18.03 4.70
CA HIS A 50 -7.01 18.12 4.63
C HIS A 50 -7.44 18.08 3.18
N VAL A 51 -8.28 17.12 2.85
CA VAL A 51 -8.75 16.89 1.48
C VAL A 51 -10.24 17.13 1.41
N THR A 52 -10.63 17.97 0.47
CA THR A 52 -12.00 18.36 0.16
C THR A 52 -12.32 17.92 -1.27
N GLU A 53 -13.55 18.13 -1.73
CA GLU A 53 -13.91 17.87 -3.13
C GLU A 53 -13.03 18.62 -4.16
N ARG A 54 -12.43 19.76 -3.78
CA ARG A 54 -11.65 20.60 -4.70
C ARG A 54 -10.26 20.04 -5.02
N ASN A 55 -9.70 19.25 -4.12
CA ASN A 55 -8.37 18.64 -4.25
C ASN A 55 -8.44 17.10 -4.08
N ALA A 56 -9.62 16.52 -4.32
CA ALA A 56 -9.83 15.09 -4.26
C ALA A 56 -8.98 14.36 -5.31
N GLY A 57 -8.46 13.20 -4.96
CA GLY A 57 -7.60 12.39 -5.81
C GLY A 57 -6.15 12.88 -5.90
N GLN A 58 -5.74 13.82 -5.04
CA GLN A 58 -4.33 14.21 -4.93
C GLN A 58 -3.49 13.07 -4.33
N PRO A 59 -2.25 12.86 -4.79
CA PRO A 59 -1.33 11.90 -4.19
C PRO A 59 -0.87 12.40 -2.82
N TYR A 60 -1.00 11.56 -1.80
CA TYR A 60 -0.55 11.86 -0.45
C TYR A 60 0.80 11.22 -0.12
N LEU A 61 1.00 9.98 -0.57
CA LEU A 61 2.26 9.27 -0.41
C LEU A 61 2.56 8.50 -1.69
N ILE A 62 3.77 8.68 -2.22
CA ILE A 62 4.28 7.94 -3.37
C ILE A 62 5.49 7.12 -2.89
N ALA A 63 5.48 5.83 -3.23
CA ALA A 63 6.56 4.91 -2.97
C ALA A 63 7.06 4.33 -4.30
N GLU A 64 8.37 4.15 -4.43
CA GLU A 64 8.97 3.47 -5.57
C GLU A 64 9.42 2.07 -5.17
N LEU A 65 9.08 1.07 -5.99
CA LEU A 65 9.59 -0.28 -5.77
C LEU A 65 11.04 -0.36 -6.27
N LEU A 66 12.00 -0.34 -5.35
CA LEU A 66 13.43 -0.23 -5.67
C LEU A 66 13.92 -1.29 -6.69
N PRO A 67 14.76 -0.91 -7.68
CA PRO A 67 15.34 -1.83 -8.66
C PRO A 67 16.15 -3.00 -8.10
N VAL A 68 16.61 -2.89 -6.85
CA VAL A 68 17.39 -3.93 -6.15
C VAL A 68 16.53 -5.17 -5.85
N PHE A 69 15.20 -5.03 -5.80
CA PHE A 69 14.32 -6.14 -5.53
C PHE A 69 14.38 -7.21 -6.65
N PRO A 70 14.38 -8.50 -6.28
CA PRO A 70 14.37 -9.56 -7.29
C PRO A 70 13.15 -9.43 -8.23
N ALA A 71 13.34 -9.76 -9.51
CA ALA A 71 12.26 -9.77 -10.47
C ALA A 71 11.13 -10.69 -9.99
N ARG A 72 9.89 -10.19 -9.94
CA ARG A 72 8.73 -10.90 -9.34
C ARG A 72 8.95 -11.31 -7.88
N GLY A 73 9.81 -10.60 -7.14
CA GLY A 73 10.11 -10.83 -5.75
C GLY A 73 9.09 -10.24 -4.77
N LEU A 74 8.24 -9.32 -5.23
CA LEU A 74 7.16 -8.75 -4.43
C LEU A 74 6.15 -9.83 -4.04
N ARG A 75 5.81 -9.87 -2.75
CA ARG A 75 4.89 -10.85 -2.17
C ARG A 75 3.69 -10.24 -1.50
N SER A 76 3.88 -9.11 -0.84
CA SER A 76 2.75 -8.34 -0.34
C SER A 76 3.06 -6.85 -0.32
N LEU A 77 1.99 -6.06 -0.33
CA LEU A 77 2.01 -4.62 -0.06
C LEU A 77 1.09 -4.34 1.11
N THR A 78 1.55 -3.55 2.07
CA THR A 78 0.77 -3.13 3.21
C THR A 78 0.66 -1.61 3.22
N PHE A 79 -0.57 -1.13 3.19
CA PHE A 79 -0.92 0.28 3.26
C PHE A 79 -1.45 0.57 4.66
N THR A 80 -0.78 1.46 5.38
CA THR A 80 -1.23 1.93 6.68
C THR A 80 -1.58 3.40 6.57
N VAL A 81 -2.81 3.78 6.92
CA VAL A 81 -3.26 5.17 6.87
C VAL A 81 -3.95 5.52 8.18
N THR A 82 -3.56 6.64 8.78
CA THR A 82 -4.25 7.20 9.95
C THR A 82 -5.04 8.42 9.51
N SER A 83 -6.36 8.34 9.60
CA SER A 83 -7.26 9.36 9.08
C SER A 83 -8.56 9.42 9.87
N ARG A 84 -9.33 10.47 9.61
CA ARG A 84 -10.71 10.63 10.09
C ARG A 84 -11.53 11.44 9.10
N ASP A 85 -12.83 11.38 9.31
CA ASP A 85 -13.79 12.21 8.60
C ASP A 85 -13.90 13.61 9.23
N GLN A 86 -14.78 14.46 8.69
CA GLN A 86 -15.03 15.80 9.21
C GLN A 86 -15.64 15.81 10.61
N GLY A 87 -16.40 14.77 10.97
CA GLY A 87 -16.99 14.62 12.30
C GLY A 87 -18.45 15.09 12.42
N HIS A 88 -19.10 15.42 11.31
CA HIS A 88 -20.51 15.83 11.30
C HIS A 88 -21.19 15.49 9.97
N SER A 89 -22.47 15.14 10.03
CA SER A 89 -23.33 14.93 8.85
C SER A 89 -24.80 15.11 9.27
N TRP A 90 -25.65 15.53 8.33
CA TRP A 90 -27.09 15.64 8.54
C TRP A 90 -27.75 14.25 8.65
N ASP A 91 -27.13 13.23 8.07
CA ASP A 91 -27.63 11.85 8.03
C ASP A 91 -27.22 11.06 9.28
N ARG A 92 -27.85 11.40 10.42
CA ARG A 92 -27.53 10.81 11.73
C ARG A 92 -27.64 9.29 11.80
N HIS A 93 -28.49 8.68 10.96
CA HIS A 93 -28.67 7.22 10.90
C HIS A 93 -27.40 6.46 10.51
N TRP A 94 -26.47 7.11 9.80
CA TRP A 94 -25.23 6.50 9.32
C TRP A 94 -24.01 6.82 10.19
N HIS A 95 -24.16 7.66 11.21
CA HIS A 95 -23.05 8.07 12.08
C HIS A 95 -22.38 6.86 12.72
N GLY A 96 -21.05 6.85 12.74
CA GLY A 96 -20.28 5.76 13.34
C GLY A 96 -20.20 4.49 12.47
N THR A 97 -20.84 4.47 11.31
CA THR A 97 -20.74 3.37 10.33
C THR A 97 -19.74 3.69 9.22
N TYR A 98 -19.35 2.70 8.43
CA TYR A 98 -18.57 2.91 7.21
C TYR A 98 -19.45 3.22 5.98
N GLU A 99 -20.76 3.16 6.16
CA GLU A 99 -21.73 3.37 5.07
C GLU A 99 -21.97 4.86 4.85
N HIS A 100 -22.22 5.21 3.59
CA HIS A 100 -22.47 6.59 3.17
C HIS A 100 -21.39 7.60 3.60
N SER A 101 -20.17 7.14 3.90
CA SER A 101 -19.03 8.03 4.06
C SER A 101 -18.50 8.43 2.70
N TRP A 102 -18.26 9.74 2.55
CA TRP A 102 -17.75 10.33 1.33
C TRP A 102 -16.29 10.74 1.45
N THR A 103 -15.54 10.12 2.38
CA THR A 103 -14.09 10.24 2.47
C THR A 103 -13.43 8.86 2.40
N TRP A 104 -12.53 8.69 1.43
CA TRP A 104 -11.91 7.38 1.14
C TRP A 104 -10.48 7.53 0.60
N PHE A 105 -9.81 6.40 0.41
CA PHE A 105 -8.47 6.30 -0.14
C PHE A 105 -8.42 5.30 -1.27
N GLU A 106 -7.59 5.59 -2.26
CA GLU A 106 -7.31 4.69 -3.37
C GLU A 106 -5.81 4.48 -3.50
N VAL A 107 -5.42 3.35 -4.09
CA VAL A 107 -4.05 3.07 -4.48
C VAL A 107 -3.97 3.06 -5.99
N ALA A 108 -3.10 3.91 -6.53
CA ALA A 108 -2.86 4.04 -7.96
C ALA A 108 -1.44 3.58 -8.31
N LEU A 109 -1.31 2.93 -9.46
CA LEU A 109 -0.03 2.60 -10.07
C LEU A 109 0.33 3.70 -11.05
N LEU A 110 1.50 4.32 -10.87
CA LEU A 110 2.00 5.34 -11.77
C LEU A 110 2.88 4.71 -12.84
N PRO A 111 2.92 5.27 -14.06
CA PRO A 111 3.85 4.86 -15.09
C PRO A 111 5.30 4.95 -14.59
N SER A 112 6.15 4.00 -15.03
CA SER A 112 7.59 4.07 -14.81
C SER A 112 8.17 5.23 -15.62
N ASP A 113 9.23 5.89 -15.13
CA ASP A 113 9.91 6.99 -15.84
C ASP A 113 10.43 6.55 -17.23
N SER A 114 10.60 5.24 -17.47
CA SER A 114 10.96 4.66 -18.76
C SER A 114 9.89 4.78 -19.86
N ASP A 115 8.61 4.95 -19.50
CA ASP A 115 7.50 5.08 -20.46
C ASP A 115 7.25 6.54 -20.88
N ASN A 116 7.82 7.51 -20.17
CA ASN A 116 7.59 8.94 -20.42
C ASN A 116 8.65 9.53 -21.37
N ARG A 117 8.47 9.31 -22.68
CA ARG A 117 9.13 10.10 -23.75
C ARG A 117 8.42 11.43 -24.06
N THR A 118 7.50 11.87 -23.22
CA THR A 118 6.81 13.16 -23.39
C THR A 118 6.93 14.01 -22.14
N ASN A 119 7.55 15.17 -22.31
CA ASN A 119 7.78 16.20 -21.31
C ASN A 119 6.46 16.77 -20.75
N ASP A 120 5.89 16.15 -19.71
CA ASP A 120 4.83 16.78 -18.90
C ASP A 120 5.14 16.53 -17.42
N THR A 121 5.75 17.54 -16.78
CA THR A 121 6.29 17.52 -15.40
C THR A 121 5.22 17.64 -14.31
N GLY A 122 3.99 17.20 -14.58
CA GLY A 122 2.91 17.22 -13.62
C GLY A 122 2.13 15.91 -13.65
N ILE A 123 2.19 15.14 -12.56
CA ILE A 123 1.24 14.06 -12.35
C ILE A 123 -0.17 14.67 -12.33
N LYS A 124 -0.93 14.50 -13.41
CA LYS A 124 -2.29 15.05 -13.53
C LYS A 124 -3.17 14.37 -12.49
N SER A 125 -3.62 15.16 -11.52
CA SER A 125 -4.65 14.74 -10.57
C SER A 125 -6.04 14.96 -11.19
N PRO A 126 -7.03 14.12 -10.91
CA PRO A 126 -6.97 12.97 -10.00
C PRO A 126 -6.34 11.74 -10.66
N ILE A 127 -5.60 10.96 -9.87
CA ILE A 127 -5.05 9.67 -10.31
C ILE A 127 -6.04 8.59 -9.86
N PRO A 128 -6.86 8.02 -10.76
CA PRO A 128 -7.80 6.98 -10.38
C PRO A 128 -7.04 5.74 -9.94
N GLY A 129 -7.48 5.13 -8.84
CA GLY A 129 -6.88 3.94 -8.29
C GLY A 129 -7.92 2.92 -7.85
N LYS A 130 -7.44 1.84 -7.26
CA LYS A 130 -8.29 0.88 -6.56
C LYS A 130 -8.60 1.40 -5.17
N ARG A 131 -9.88 1.54 -4.83
CA ARG A 131 -10.31 1.92 -3.47
C ARG A 131 -9.90 0.87 -2.44
N ILE A 132 -9.30 1.32 -1.35
CA ILE A 132 -8.79 0.45 -0.28
C ILE A 132 -9.40 0.71 1.09
N ILE A 133 -9.75 1.96 1.40
CA ILE A 133 -10.17 2.39 2.75
C ILE A 133 -11.29 3.41 2.61
N THR A 134 -12.30 3.31 3.47
CA THR A 134 -13.33 4.33 3.67
C THR A 134 -13.31 4.73 5.14
N ASN A 135 -13.40 6.03 5.44
CA ASN A 135 -13.46 6.50 6.81
C ASN A 135 -14.82 6.20 7.45
N VAL A 136 -14.88 6.26 8.77
CA VAL A 136 -16.15 6.18 9.51
C VAL A 136 -16.93 7.48 9.31
N HIS A 137 -18.18 7.35 8.84
CA HIS A 137 -19.11 8.43 8.56
C HIS A 137 -19.24 9.38 9.76
N ALA A 138 -18.96 10.66 9.51
CA ALA A 138 -19.11 11.75 10.48
C ALA A 138 -18.41 11.51 11.82
N SER A 139 -17.30 10.75 11.83
CA SER A 139 -16.48 10.57 13.03
C SER A 139 -15.35 11.59 13.10
N ASN A 140 -15.15 12.18 14.28
CA ASN A 140 -14.02 13.06 14.57
C ASN A 140 -12.83 12.32 15.21
N GLU A 141 -12.90 10.99 15.34
CA GLU A 141 -11.84 10.17 15.91
C GLU A 141 -10.85 9.72 14.83
N TYR A 142 -9.56 9.90 15.07
CA TYR A 142 -8.53 9.32 14.23
C TYR A 142 -8.50 7.80 14.36
N ARG A 143 -8.52 7.11 13.23
CA ARG A 143 -8.40 5.66 13.15
C ARG A 143 -7.25 5.29 12.23
N THR A 144 -6.55 4.22 12.60
CA THR A 144 -5.50 3.63 11.78
C THR A 144 -6.08 2.45 11.02
N HIS A 145 -6.08 2.55 9.71
CA HIS A 145 -6.52 1.54 8.77
C HIS A 145 -5.29 0.82 8.22
N VAL A 146 -5.35 -0.51 8.17
CA VAL A 146 -4.29 -1.35 7.59
C VAL A 146 -4.93 -2.23 6.53
N VAL A 147 -4.43 -2.12 5.29
CA VAL A 147 -4.86 -2.94 4.16
C VAL A 147 -3.66 -3.65 3.59
N ARG A 148 -3.75 -4.97 3.43
CA ARG A 148 -2.69 -5.79 2.84
C ARG A 148 -3.19 -6.37 1.52
N TRP A 149 -2.36 -6.24 0.49
CA TRP A 149 -2.54 -6.89 -0.80
C TRP A 149 -1.50 -7.99 -0.94
N SER A 150 -1.92 -9.20 -1.32
CA SER A 150 -1.03 -10.36 -1.43
C SER A 150 -0.79 -10.80 -2.88
N TYR A 151 0.35 -11.43 -3.13
CA TYR A 151 0.64 -12.09 -4.40
C TYR A 151 -0.32 -13.25 -4.68
N ASN A 152 -0.87 -13.87 -3.63
CA ASN A 152 -1.86 -14.94 -3.70
C ASN A 152 -3.22 -14.49 -3.14
N ASP A 153 -3.57 -13.22 -3.32
CA ASP A 153 -4.85 -12.68 -2.86
C ASP A 153 -6.05 -13.50 -3.38
N ASP A 154 -7.07 -13.63 -2.55
CA ASP A 154 -8.33 -14.27 -2.93
C ASP A 154 -9.07 -13.41 -3.97
N GLU A 155 -8.95 -12.08 -3.86
CA GLU A 155 -9.52 -11.16 -4.82
C GLU A 155 -8.68 -11.12 -6.09
N GLU A 156 -9.26 -11.59 -7.20
CA GLU A 156 -8.54 -11.75 -8.47
C GLU A 156 -7.93 -10.44 -8.99
N GLU A 157 -8.62 -9.32 -8.83
CA GLU A 157 -8.14 -8.00 -9.23
C GLU A 157 -6.92 -7.57 -8.41
N THR A 158 -6.94 -7.75 -7.08
CA THR A 158 -5.78 -7.47 -6.21
C THR A 158 -4.60 -8.36 -6.60
N ARG A 159 -4.85 -9.65 -6.78
CA ARG A 159 -3.84 -10.63 -7.16
C ARG A 159 -3.18 -10.28 -8.49
N LYS A 160 -3.96 -9.95 -9.52
CA LYS A 160 -3.45 -9.51 -10.84
C LYS A 160 -2.63 -8.23 -10.69
N LEU A 161 -3.13 -7.27 -9.92
CA LEU A 161 -2.46 -5.99 -9.70
C LEU A 161 -1.09 -6.20 -9.04
N VAL A 162 -1.01 -6.91 -7.90
CA VAL A 162 0.26 -7.20 -7.21
C VAL A 162 1.25 -7.94 -8.12
N ARG A 163 0.78 -8.92 -8.88
CA ARG A 163 1.61 -9.69 -9.84
C ARG A 163 2.11 -8.86 -11.02
N SER A 164 1.40 -7.79 -11.36
CA SER A 164 1.75 -6.90 -12.46
C SER A 164 2.84 -5.89 -12.09
N ILE A 165 3.00 -5.59 -10.79
CA ILE A 165 3.95 -4.59 -10.31
C ILE A 165 5.39 -5.01 -10.59
N ARG A 166 6.15 -4.11 -11.22
CA ARG A 166 7.57 -4.30 -11.56
C ARG A 166 8.47 -3.37 -10.77
N ALA A 167 9.75 -3.72 -10.69
CA ALA A 167 10.76 -2.84 -10.12
C ALA A 167 10.85 -1.52 -10.94
N GLY A 168 11.05 -0.41 -10.25
CA GLY A 168 10.98 0.95 -10.80
C GLY A 168 9.56 1.53 -10.91
N GLN A 169 8.52 0.74 -10.65
CA GLN A 169 7.15 1.24 -10.66
C GLN A 169 6.85 2.03 -9.39
N LYS A 170 6.13 3.15 -9.54
CA LYS A 170 5.71 4.02 -8.45
C LYS A 170 4.26 3.69 -8.06
N ILE A 171 4.02 3.59 -6.76
CA ILE A 171 2.73 3.30 -6.15
C ILE A 171 2.33 4.53 -5.33
N ALA A 172 1.12 5.03 -5.54
CA ALA A 172 0.61 6.21 -4.86
C ALA A 172 -0.63 5.88 -4.03
N ILE A 173 -0.67 6.35 -2.77
CA ILE A 173 -1.92 6.49 -2.02
C ILE A 173 -2.52 7.85 -2.39
N THR A 174 -3.73 7.84 -2.94
CA THR A 174 -4.52 9.04 -3.21
C THR A 174 -5.65 9.19 -2.20
N VAL A 175 -5.96 10.44 -1.88
CA VAL A 175 -6.93 10.78 -0.84
C VAL A 175 -8.12 11.45 -1.47
N TRP A 176 -9.31 11.03 -1.05
CA TRP A 176 -10.55 11.48 -1.65
C TRP A 176 -11.53 11.98 -0.60
N ALA A 177 -12.28 12.98 -1.03
CA ALA A 177 -13.44 13.53 -0.36
C ALA A 177 -14.46 13.93 -1.43
N ARG A 178 -15.74 13.73 -1.19
CA ARG A 178 -16.81 14.12 -2.11
C ARG A 178 -17.85 14.94 -1.36
N PHE A 179 -18.31 16.02 -2.01
CA PHE A 179 -19.25 17.03 -1.51
C PHE A 179 -18.61 18.12 -0.62
N PRO A 180 -19.15 19.35 -0.62
CA PRO A 180 -18.51 20.51 0.00
C PRO A 180 -18.30 20.40 1.52
N ALA A 181 -19.22 19.70 2.20
CA ALA A 181 -19.20 19.54 3.66
C ALA A 181 -18.38 18.34 4.15
N TRP A 182 -17.73 17.61 3.24
CA TRP A 182 -16.93 16.43 3.58
C TRP A 182 -15.44 16.74 3.45
N VAL A 183 -14.71 16.42 4.52
CA VAL A 183 -13.29 16.70 4.63
C VAL A 183 -12.58 15.46 5.16
N ASN A 184 -11.69 14.91 4.37
CA ASN A 184 -10.82 13.81 4.78
C ASN A 184 -9.59 14.39 5.46
N ASN A 185 -9.48 14.15 6.78
CA ASN A 185 -8.35 14.62 7.57
C ASN A 185 -7.36 13.48 7.74
N VAL A 186 -6.20 13.58 7.09
CA VAL A 186 -5.18 12.54 7.09
C VAL A 186 -4.02 12.99 7.95
N ARG A 187 -3.58 12.11 8.85
CA ARG A 187 -2.47 12.38 9.78
C ARG A 187 -1.16 11.77 9.33
N SER A 188 -1.22 10.54 8.85
CA SER A 188 -0.03 9.81 8.41
C SER A 188 -0.40 8.72 7.43
N ALA A 189 0.52 8.38 6.54
CA ALA A 189 0.44 7.16 5.74
C ALA A 189 1.80 6.48 5.66
N ARG A 190 1.77 5.17 5.40
CA ARG A 190 2.94 4.34 5.20
C ARG A 190 2.63 3.24 4.18
N ILE A 191 3.61 2.95 3.35
CA ILE A 191 3.62 1.83 2.41
C ILE A 191 4.80 0.95 2.77
N ASP A 192 4.52 -0.31 3.09
CA ASP A 192 5.50 -1.35 3.32
C ASP A 192 5.31 -2.47 2.30
N CYS A 193 6.36 -3.23 2.02
CA CYS A 193 6.25 -4.44 1.22
C CYS A 193 6.95 -5.63 1.88
N GLN A 194 6.55 -6.82 1.46
CA GLN A 194 7.27 -8.05 1.77
C GLN A 194 7.83 -8.62 0.48
N VAL A 195 9.09 -9.05 0.54
CA VAL A 195 9.78 -9.60 -0.63
C VAL A 195 10.55 -10.87 -0.28
N ASN A 196 10.77 -11.71 -1.29
CA ASN A 196 11.61 -12.89 -1.14
C ASN A 196 13.04 -12.51 -0.78
N ALA A 197 13.58 -13.09 0.29
CA ALA A 197 14.97 -12.85 0.69
C ALA A 197 15.99 -13.62 -0.17
N VAL A 198 15.61 -14.78 -0.70
CA VAL A 198 16.49 -15.67 -1.47
C VAL A 198 15.97 -15.79 -2.89
N ARG A 199 16.87 -15.66 -3.87
CA ARG A 199 16.53 -15.82 -5.29
C ARG A 199 16.41 -17.30 -5.62
N LYS A 200 15.42 -17.63 -6.45
CA LYS A 200 15.41 -18.91 -7.20
C LYS A 200 16.52 -18.80 -8.26
N ILE A 201 17.41 -19.79 -8.31
CA ILE A 201 18.43 -19.91 -9.35
C ILE A 201 17.76 -20.30 -10.66
#